data_AF-A0A950T5W9-F1
#
_entry.id   AF-A0A950T5W9-F1
#
_cell.length_a   1.000
_cell.length_b   1.000
_cell.length_c   1.000
_cell.angle_alpha   90.00
_cell.angle_beta   90.00
_cell.angle_gamma   90.00
#
_symmetry.space_group_name_H-M   'P 1'
#
loop_
_entity.id
_entity.type
_entity.pdbx_description
1 polymer ?
#
loop_
_entity_poly.entity_id
_entity_poly.type
_entity_poly.pdbx_seq_one_letter_code
_entity_poly.pdbx_strand_id
1 'polypeptide(L)'
;MSDPPLSAERLAAWYRVNRPISLTGLTDTAQSPAAVTFHGDVITPSGTALGGWVEMTLRSDGTYTFKGHMHDSGWDPYDFRVRAVVSTPNLVVAAQRSGHTDGTGSDPLGHPNRDCDWQEDGKEPRIEMFWPEVRQGTMTVSKSYQDVGVLKTIEDITADFLGFVAADVLGSPVLGLALVIGSELGKVTGLKWGDPTILVGVAEVAGIVAVFGFGALVPAIGVAVAIAPNHRRLNQDEIRFASAVFGDTLPIDRIMLTDMAGLGGRRFTFPNVDGDILVNLGPAYSNPDPMHYTQGNYPIIQGTPGGYPTQGQLFIHELVHAWQIANSWFVPGWICDGASAQMQGRSTYQYGPAGPSYKNMGSIEARAAIVDQWFGKYAKGWTSVDDAIAKLNSPAATSDPYFTYIANNIRLKQE
;
A
#
# COMPACT_ATOMS: atom_id res chain seq x y z
N MET A 1 32.15 23.79 -0.71
CA MET A 1 31.49 24.73 -1.65
C MET A 1 30.09 24.96 -1.11
N SER A 2 29.75 26.21 -0.77
CA SER A 2 28.39 26.56 -0.33
C SER A 2 27.49 26.69 -1.55
N ASP A 3 26.33 26.02 -1.53
CA ASP A 3 25.34 26.17 -2.59
C ASP A 3 24.90 27.64 -2.73
N PRO A 4 24.66 28.12 -3.96
CA PRO A 4 24.21 29.48 -4.18
C PRO A 4 22.82 29.70 -3.55
N PRO A 5 22.53 30.91 -3.02
CA PRO A 5 21.24 31.20 -2.41
C PRO A 5 20.09 31.04 -3.43
N LEU A 6 19.02 30.37 -3.01
CA LEU A 6 17.79 30.21 -3.78
C LEU A 6 17.11 31.57 -3.96
N SER A 7 16.86 31.99 -5.21
CA SER A 7 16.12 33.23 -5.49
C SER A 7 14.62 33.06 -5.30
N ALA A 8 13.91 34.15 -5.00
CA ALA A 8 12.46 34.15 -4.86
C ALA A 8 11.75 33.73 -6.16
N GLU A 9 12.31 34.03 -7.35
CA GLU A 9 11.73 33.54 -8.61
C GLU A 9 11.92 32.03 -8.80
N ARG A 10 13.07 31.48 -8.36
CA ARG A 10 13.30 30.03 -8.39
C ARG A 10 12.35 29.30 -7.45
N LEU A 11 12.12 29.86 -6.26
CA LEU A 11 11.16 29.32 -5.30
C LEU A 11 9.72 29.42 -5.83
N ALA A 12 9.33 30.57 -6.40
CA ALA A 12 8.01 30.76 -7.01
C ALA A 12 7.76 29.83 -8.20
N ALA A 13 8.78 29.58 -9.03
CA ALA A 13 8.68 28.62 -10.13
C ALA A 13 8.53 27.17 -9.64
N TRP A 14 9.22 26.80 -8.56
CA TRP A 14 9.10 25.50 -7.92
C TRP A 14 7.70 25.26 -7.36
N TYR A 15 7.12 26.28 -6.71
CA TYR A 15 5.78 26.24 -6.11
C TYR A 15 4.65 26.71 -7.04
N ARG A 16 4.94 27.01 -8.31
CA ARG A 16 3.98 27.50 -9.32
C ARG A 16 3.15 28.73 -8.87
N VAL A 17 3.76 29.65 -8.13
CA VAL A 17 3.09 30.87 -7.64
C VAL A 17 2.88 31.85 -8.80
N ASN A 18 1.63 32.25 -9.04
CA ASN A 18 1.26 33.24 -10.04
C ASN A 18 1.78 34.64 -9.66
N ARG A 19 2.20 35.43 -10.66
CA ARG A 19 2.67 36.81 -10.43
C ARG A 19 1.49 37.74 -10.08
N PRO A 20 1.68 38.76 -9.23
CA PRO A 20 2.94 39.20 -8.60
C PRO A 20 3.38 38.29 -7.44
N ILE A 21 4.68 37.96 -7.39
CA ILE A 21 5.27 37.14 -6.32
C ILE A 21 5.41 38.00 -5.06
N SER A 22 4.68 37.67 -3.99
CA SER A 22 4.83 38.30 -2.68
C SER A 22 5.45 37.32 -1.68
N LEU A 23 6.18 37.85 -0.69
CA LEU A 23 6.74 37.02 0.38
C LEU A 23 5.62 36.34 1.17
N THR A 24 4.50 37.02 1.40
CA THR A 24 3.29 36.46 2.02
C THR A 24 2.73 35.32 1.17
N GLY A 25 2.55 35.51 -0.15
CA GLY A 25 2.07 34.46 -1.04
C GLY A 25 3.03 33.26 -1.16
N LEU A 26 4.35 33.48 -1.11
CA LEU A 26 5.35 32.42 -1.02
C LEU A 26 5.28 31.67 0.31
N THR A 27 5.09 32.40 1.42
CA THR A 27 5.01 31.82 2.78
C THR A 27 3.71 31.04 2.94
N ASP A 28 2.58 31.59 2.49
CA ASP A 28 1.27 30.93 2.52
C ASP A 28 1.25 29.69 1.62
N THR A 29 1.92 29.73 0.46
CA THR A 29 2.07 28.54 -0.42
C THR A 29 3.05 27.51 0.14
N ALA A 30 4.10 27.95 0.85
CA ALA A 30 5.02 27.05 1.54
C ALA A 30 4.41 26.45 2.82
N GLN A 31 3.43 27.12 3.42
CA GLN A 31 2.70 26.68 4.62
C GLN A 31 1.42 25.89 4.30
N SER A 32 0.82 26.11 3.12
CA SER A 32 -0.33 25.32 2.68
C SER A 32 0.14 23.97 2.15
N PRO A 33 -0.54 22.87 2.55
CA PRO A 33 -0.31 21.58 1.94
C PRO A 33 -0.47 21.68 0.43
N ALA A 34 0.48 21.14 -0.34
CA ALA A 34 0.30 21.04 -1.77
C ALA A 34 -0.92 20.17 -2.06
N ALA A 35 -1.75 20.54 -3.03
CA ALA A 35 -3.00 19.85 -3.34
C ALA A 35 -3.10 19.51 -4.83
N VAL A 36 -3.74 18.39 -5.14
CA VAL A 36 -4.17 18.03 -6.49
C VAL A 36 -5.67 17.75 -6.44
N THR A 37 -6.42 18.28 -7.40
CA THR A 37 -7.84 18.02 -7.56
C THR A 37 -8.06 17.23 -8.84
N PHE A 38 -8.66 16.06 -8.70
CA PHE A 38 -9.13 15.24 -9.79
C PHE A 38 -10.62 15.49 -9.98
N HIS A 39 -11.06 15.55 -11.23
CA HIS A 39 -12.45 15.79 -11.61
C HIS A 39 -12.89 14.73 -12.64
N GLY A 40 -14.14 14.28 -12.54
CA GLY A 40 -14.73 13.42 -13.56
C GLY A 40 -16.24 13.57 -13.62
N ASP A 41 -16.75 13.55 -14.85
CA ASP A 41 -18.18 13.63 -15.14
C ASP A 41 -18.87 12.26 -14.94
N VAL A 42 -20.07 12.29 -14.38
CA VAL A 42 -20.96 11.14 -14.29
C VAL A 42 -21.95 11.22 -15.45
N ILE A 43 -21.61 10.53 -16.55
CA ILE A 43 -22.43 10.50 -17.76
C ILE A 43 -23.18 9.17 -17.85
N THR A 44 -24.50 9.21 -17.92
CA THR A 44 -25.37 8.06 -18.18
C THR A 44 -25.68 7.90 -19.67
N PRO A 45 -26.11 6.71 -20.12
CA PRO A 45 -26.56 6.49 -21.48
C PRO A 45 -27.78 7.35 -21.85
N SER A 46 -27.97 7.56 -23.14
CA SER A 46 -29.17 8.23 -23.68
C SER A 46 -30.44 7.55 -23.19
N GLY A 47 -31.40 8.34 -22.70
CA GLY A 47 -32.66 7.86 -22.13
C GLY A 47 -32.65 7.65 -20.62
N THR A 48 -31.49 7.76 -19.97
CA THR A 48 -31.39 7.91 -18.50
C THR A 48 -31.24 9.39 -18.18
N ALA A 49 -32.08 9.92 -17.28
CA ALA A 49 -32.14 11.34 -17.00
C ALA A 49 -31.27 11.80 -15.81
N LEU A 50 -30.49 10.89 -15.23
CA LEU A 50 -29.56 11.13 -14.14
C LEU A 50 -28.18 11.52 -14.66
N GLY A 51 -27.52 12.51 -14.07
CA GLY A 51 -26.13 12.87 -14.40
C GLY A 51 -25.46 13.66 -13.29
N GLY A 52 -24.18 13.97 -13.43
CA GLY A 52 -23.48 14.71 -12.36
C GLY A 52 -21.98 14.80 -12.55
N TRP A 53 -21.27 15.09 -11.46
CA TRP A 53 -19.82 15.16 -11.42
C TRP A 53 -19.29 14.76 -10.05
N VAL A 54 -18.02 14.41 -10.00
CA VAL A 54 -17.30 14.07 -8.77
C VAL A 54 -15.90 14.65 -8.78
N GLU A 55 -15.45 15.11 -7.61
CA GLU A 55 -14.11 15.63 -7.37
C GLU A 55 -13.45 14.95 -6.17
N MET A 56 -12.17 14.66 -6.33
CA MET A 56 -11.30 14.16 -5.27
C MET A 56 -10.10 15.09 -5.15
N THR A 57 -10.01 15.81 -4.03
CA THR A 57 -8.85 16.65 -3.70
C THR A 57 -7.98 15.93 -2.68
N LEU A 58 -6.74 15.65 -3.04
CA LEU A 58 -5.75 14.98 -2.20
C LEU A 58 -4.64 15.98 -1.84
N ARG A 59 -4.21 16.02 -0.58
CA ARG A 59 -3.24 17.01 -0.08
C ARG A 59 -1.99 16.36 0.53
N SER A 60 -0.88 17.07 0.47
CA SER A 60 0.45 16.57 0.89
C SER A 60 0.57 16.31 2.39
N ASP A 61 -0.36 16.80 3.21
CA ASP A 61 -0.43 16.57 4.65
C ASP A 61 -1.35 15.40 5.04
N GLY A 62 -1.80 14.65 4.03
CA GLY A 62 -2.66 13.49 4.19
C GLY A 62 -4.14 13.83 4.21
N THR A 63 -4.52 15.11 4.22
CA THR A 63 -5.94 15.46 4.18
C THR A 63 -6.54 15.26 2.79
N TYR A 64 -7.82 14.93 2.73
CA TYR A 64 -8.56 14.78 1.49
C TYR A 64 -9.94 15.42 1.56
N THR A 65 -10.50 15.70 0.39
CA THR A 65 -11.90 16.10 0.21
C THR A 65 -12.47 15.29 -0.95
N PHE A 66 -13.54 14.54 -0.71
CA PHE A 66 -14.31 13.83 -1.73
C PHE A 66 -15.69 14.46 -1.82
N LYS A 67 -16.02 15.09 -2.94
CA LYS A 67 -17.29 15.81 -3.12
C LYS A 67 -17.87 15.58 -4.49
N GLY A 68 -19.14 15.88 -4.66
CA GLY A 68 -19.77 15.78 -5.96
C GLY A 68 -21.21 16.25 -5.93
N HIS A 69 -21.84 16.08 -7.08
CA HIS A 69 -23.20 16.48 -7.35
C HIS A 69 -23.83 15.48 -8.32
N MET A 70 -25.06 15.07 -8.04
CA MET A 70 -25.91 14.32 -8.96
C MET A 70 -27.23 15.06 -9.13
N HIS A 71 -27.73 15.09 -10.37
CA HIS A 71 -28.98 15.72 -10.75
C HIS A 71 -29.83 14.74 -11.57
N ASP A 72 -31.11 14.64 -11.22
CA ASP A 72 -32.09 13.97 -12.07
C ASP A 72 -32.91 14.98 -12.85
N SER A 73 -32.87 14.88 -14.18
CA SER A 73 -33.64 15.68 -15.13
C SER A 73 -34.94 15.01 -15.58
N GLY A 74 -35.25 13.81 -15.08
CA GLY A 74 -36.36 12.95 -15.46
C GLY A 74 -37.62 13.02 -14.61
N TRP A 75 -38.53 12.10 -14.91
CA TRP A 75 -39.81 11.93 -14.22
C TRP A 75 -39.69 10.96 -13.04
N ASP A 76 -38.99 9.85 -13.21
CA ASP A 76 -38.87 8.81 -12.19
C ASP A 76 -37.65 9.05 -11.29
N PRO A 77 -37.75 8.81 -9.97
CA PRO A 77 -36.62 8.97 -9.06
C PRO A 77 -35.54 7.91 -9.24
N TYR A 78 -34.31 8.26 -8.85
CA TYR A 78 -33.15 7.37 -8.91
C TYR A 78 -32.48 7.19 -7.55
N ASP A 79 -32.18 5.93 -7.23
CA ASP A 79 -31.12 5.59 -6.30
C ASP A 79 -29.82 5.40 -7.08
N PHE A 80 -28.72 5.97 -6.59
CA PHE A 80 -27.44 5.94 -7.30
C PHE A 80 -26.25 5.64 -6.40
N ARG A 81 -25.16 5.23 -7.04
CA ARG A 81 -23.81 5.12 -6.50
C ARG A 81 -22.82 5.72 -7.48
N VAL A 82 -21.89 6.51 -6.97
CA VAL A 82 -20.75 7.08 -7.71
C VAL A 82 -19.46 6.64 -7.03
N ARG A 83 -18.50 6.21 -7.82
CA ARG A 83 -17.18 5.76 -7.38
C ARG A 83 -16.12 6.54 -8.12
N ALA A 84 -15.14 7.04 -7.39
CA ALA A 84 -13.99 7.73 -7.95
C ALA A 84 -12.71 7.01 -7.51
N VAL A 85 -11.83 6.74 -8.46
CA VAL A 85 -10.59 5.99 -8.24
C VAL A 85 -9.44 6.76 -8.85
N VAL A 86 -8.48 7.20 -8.03
CA VAL A 86 -7.22 7.81 -8.46
C VAL A 86 -6.15 6.74 -8.48
N SER A 87 -5.63 6.44 -9.66
CA SER A 87 -4.68 5.36 -9.89
C SER A 87 -3.29 5.91 -10.16
N THR A 88 -2.30 5.28 -9.56
CA THR A 88 -0.87 5.43 -9.84
C THR A 88 -0.28 4.05 -10.13
N PRO A 89 0.98 3.95 -10.60
CA PRO A 89 1.62 2.65 -10.80
C PRO A 89 1.66 1.76 -9.54
N ASN A 90 1.63 2.32 -8.33
CA ASN A 90 1.82 1.56 -7.07
C ASN A 90 0.67 1.74 -6.07
N LEU A 91 -0.24 2.69 -6.28
CA LEU A 91 -1.30 3.04 -5.36
C LEU A 91 -2.58 3.36 -6.11
N VAL A 92 -3.70 2.88 -5.57
CA VAL A 92 -5.05 3.26 -5.94
C VAL A 92 -5.68 3.96 -4.74
N VAL A 93 -6.30 5.13 -4.93
CA VAL A 93 -7.10 5.81 -3.91
C VAL A 93 -8.56 5.82 -4.37
N ALA A 94 -9.43 5.12 -3.65
CA ALA A 94 -10.81 4.90 -4.04
C ALA A 94 -11.78 5.52 -3.02
N ALA A 95 -12.82 6.18 -3.53
CA ALA A 95 -13.92 6.74 -2.76
C ALA A 95 -15.28 6.35 -3.37
N GLN A 96 -16.31 6.21 -2.54
CA GLN A 96 -17.67 5.94 -3.00
C GLN A 96 -18.68 6.85 -2.28
N ARG A 97 -19.71 7.27 -3.02
CA ARG A 97 -20.92 7.89 -2.51
C ARG A 97 -22.15 7.15 -3.01
N SER A 98 -23.13 6.96 -2.15
CA SER A 98 -24.48 6.50 -2.47
C SER A 98 -25.45 7.63 -2.18
N GLY A 99 -26.52 7.74 -2.96
CA GLY A 99 -27.50 8.80 -2.80
C GLY A 99 -28.81 8.54 -3.53
N HIS A 100 -29.69 9.53 -3.43
CA HIS A 100 -31.02 9.52 -4.02
C HIS A 100 -31.30 10.89 -4.65
N THR A 101 -31.98 10.89 -5.79
CA THR A 101 -32.54 12.08 -6.44
C THR A 101 -34.01 11.83 -6.77
N ASP A 102 -34.87 12.78 -6.44
CA ASP A 102 -36.27 12.74 -6.84
C ASP A 102 -36.44 13.03 -8.34
N GLY A 103 -37.40 12.35 -8.94
CA GLY A 103 -37.91 12.69 -10.25
C GLY A 103 -39.06 13.70 -10.17
N THR A 104 -39.42 14.29 -11.32
CA THR A 104 -40.57 15.21 -11.41
C THR A 104 -41.87 14.57 -10.88
N GLY A 105 -42.00 13.25 -11.03
CA GLY A 105 -43.14 12.46 -10.58
C GLY A 105 -43.19 12.18 -9.07
N SER A 106 -42.09 12.39 -8.33
CA SER A 106 -42.05 12.17 -6.87
C SER A 106 -42.95 13.17 -6.12
N ASP A 107 -43.04 14.40 -6.63
CA ASP A 107 -43.90 15.45 -6.09
C ASP A 107 -44.41 16.36 -7.22
N PRO A 108 -45.44 15.93 -7.98
CA PRO A 108 -45.88 16.64 -9.20
C PRO A 108 -46.44 18.05 -8.96
N LEU A 109 -46.74 18.40 -7.71
CA LEU A 109 -47.36 19.67 -7.32
C LEU A 109 -46.48 20.49 -6.36
N GLY A 110 -45.35 19.95 -5.93
CA GLY A 110 -44.40 20.63 -5.06
C GLY A 110 -43.02 20.77 -5.69
N HIS A 111 -41.99 20.62 -4.88
CA HIS A 111 -40.60 20.85 -5.26
C HIS A 111 -39.79 19.58 -4.99
N PRO A 112 -39.73 18.64 -5.96
CA PRO A 112 -38.95 17.41 -5.80
C PRO A 112 -37.49 17.75 -5.53
N ASN A 113 -36.82 16.97 -4.68
CA ASN A 113 -35.40 17.15 -4.41
C ASN A 113 -34.55 16.42 -5.46
N ARG A 114 -34.35 17.08 -6.59
CA ARG A 114 -33.72 16.50 -7.79
C ARG A 114 -32.20 16.50 -7.75
N ASP A 115 -31.63 17.09 -6.70
CA ASP A 115 -30.20 17.32 -6.55
C ASP A 115 -29.68 16.56 -5.33
N CYS A 116 -28.51 15.95 -5.47
CA CYS A 116 -27.78 15.33 -4.37
C CYS A 116 -26.34 15.82 -4.38
N ASP A 117 -26.07 16.81 -3.53
CA ASP A 117 -24.72 17.31 -3.25
C ASP A 117 -24.11 16.61 -2.04
N TRP A 118 -22.79 16.36 -2.09
CA TRP A 118 -22.06 15.88 -0.93
C TRP A 118 -20.65 16.44 -0.86
N GLN A 119 -20.11 16.48 0.35
CA GLN A 119 -18.70 16.72 0.62
C GLN A 119 -18.29 15.89 1.84
N GLU A 120 -17.22 15.12 1.68
CA GLU A 120 -16.61 14.30 2.73
C GLU A 120 -15.14 14.70 2.86
N ASP A 121 -14.83 15.36 3.98
CA ASP A 121 -13.46 15.70 4.34
C ASP A 121 -12.89 14.64 5.29
N GLY A 122 -11.60 14.34 5.15
CA GLY A 122 -10.93 13.39 6.03
C GLY A 122 -9.42 13.53 6.02
N LYS A 123 -8.77 12.66 6.79
CA LYS A 123 -7.31 12.56 6.83
C LYS A 123 -6.90 11.11 6.67
N GLU A 124 -5.90 10.92 5.84
CA GLU A 124 -5.30 9.65 5.54
C GLU A 124 -3.79 9.83 5.41
N PRO A 125 -3.01 9.49 6.45
CA PRO A 125 -1.55 9.65 6.47
C PRO A 125 -0.83 8.99 5.29
N ARG A 126 -1.44 7.98 4.65
CA ARG A 126 -0.88 7.35 3.45
C ARG A 126 -0.90 8.27 2.23
N ILE A 127 -1.82 9.23 2.13
CA ILE A 127 -1.77 10.23 1.05
C ILE A 127 -0.50 11.09 1.18
N GLU A 128 -0.15 11.51 2.40
CA GLU A 128 1.11 12.22 2.69
C GLU A 128 2.31 11.34 2.33
N MET A 129 2.27 10.08 2.75
CA MET A 129 3.30 9.08 2.50
C MET A 129 3.55 8.82 1.00
N PHE A 130 2.50 8.72 0.19
CA PHE A 130 2.55 8.48 -1.25
C PHE A 130 2.45 9.77 -2.09
N TRP A 131 2.61 10.94 -1.47
CA TRP A 131 2.36 12.23 -2.11
C TRP A 131 3.06 12.45 -3.47
N PRO A 132 4.35 12.07 -3.64
CA PRO A 132 5.03 12.23 -4.93
C PRO A 132 4.36 11.47 -6.09
N GLU A 133 3.71 10.34 -5.81
CA GLU A 133 3.04 9.49 -6.79
C GLU A 133 1.57 9.89 -6.95
N VAL A 134 0.87 10.09 -5.84
CA VAL A 134 -0.55 10.50 -5.81
C VAL A 134 -0.78 11.76 -6.64
N ARG A 135 0.11 12.75 -6.54
CA ARG A 135 -0.01 14.01 -7.29
C ARG A 135 0.13 13.86 -8.81
N GLN A 136 0.54 12.68 -9.28
CA GLN A 136 0.70 12.32 -10.70
C GLN A 136 -0.34 11.31 -11.16
N GLY A 137 -1.27 10.91 -10.29
CA GLY A 137 -2.28 9.91 -10.60
C GLY A 137 -3.27 10.36 -11.67
N THR A 138 -4.12 9.43 -12.09
CA THR A 138 -5.24 9.67 -13.00
C THR A 138 -6.52 9.17 -12.37
N MET A 139 -7.63 9.90 -12.53
CA MET A 139 -8.90 9.49 -11.94
C MET A 139 -9.84 8.85 -12.96
N THR A 140 -10.41 7.71 -12.56
CA THR A 140 -11.52 7.04 -13.24
C THR A 140 -12.78 7.17 -12.39
N VAL A 141 -13.93 7.42 -13.04
CA VAL A 141 -15.23 7.50 -12.39
C VAL A 141 -16.13 6.39 -12.91
N SER A 142 -16.80 5.67 -11.99
CA SER A 142 -17.86 4.74 -12.32
C SER A 142 -19.12 5.02 -11.51
N LYS A 143 -20.23 4.44 -11.99
CA LYS A 143 -21.55 4.66 -11.41
C LYS A 143 -22.43 3.43 -11.60
N SER A 144 -23.33 3.22 -10.65
CA SER A 144 -24.48 2.33 -10.78
C SER A 144 -25.71 3.08 -10.29
N TYR A 145 -26.86 2.82 -10.91
CA TYR A 145 -28.11 3.49 -10.57
C TYR A 145 -29.29 2.57 -10.84
N GLN A 146 -30.36 2.79 -10.11
CA GLN A 146 -31.63 2.10 -10.28
C GLN A 146 -32.74 3.15 -10.42
N ASP A 147 -33.54 2.98 -11.46
CA ASP A 147 -34.84 3.63 -11.57
C ASP A 147 -35.79 2.99 -10.55
N VAL A 148 -36.20 3.75 -9.54
CA VAL A 148 -37.00 3.24 -8.43
C VAL A 148 -38.45 2.92 -8.88
N GLY A 149 -38.85 3.33 -10.09
CA GLY A 149 -40.07 2.89 -10.77
C GLY A 149 -40.03 1.43 -11.26
N VAL A 150 -38.85 0.78 -11.29
CA VAL A 150 -38.66 -0.60 -11.74
C VAL A 150 -38.07 -1.46 -10.60
N LEU A 151 -38.83 -2.49 -10.19
CA LEU A 151 -38.61 -3.40 -9.06
C LEU A 151 -37.32 -4.26 -9.15
N LYS A 152 -36.12 -3.70 -8.95
CA LYS A 152 -34.89 -4.48 -8.77
C LYS A 152 -33.90 -3.86 -7.80
N THR A 153 -33.95 -4.28 -6.54
CA THR A 153 -33.00 -3.91 -5.47
C THR A 153 -31.54 -3.95 -5.93
N ILE A 154 -30.77 -2.89 -5.65
CA ILE A 154 -29.33 -2.89 -5.90
C ILE A 154 -28.63 -3.84 -4.90
N GLU A 155 -28.51 -5.12 -5.26
CA GLU A 155 -27.78 -6.15 -4.50
C GLU A 155 -26.28 -5.79 -4.28
N ASP A 156 -25.79 -6.18 -3.10
CA ASP A 156 -24.42 -6.13 -2.54
C ASP A 156 -23.52 -4.93 -2.87
N ILE A 157 -23.72 -3.85 -2.11
CA ILE A 157 -22.89 -2.61 -2.08
C ILE A 157 -21.38 -2.91 -2.02
N THR A 158 -20.98 -3.91 -1.25
CA THR A 158 -19.57 -4.24 -1.03
C THR A 158 -18.94 -4.94 -2.24
N ALA A 159 -19.67 -5.85 -2.89
CA ALA A 159 -19.14 -6.65 -3.98
C ALA A 159 -18.94 -5.83 -5.27
N ASP A 160 -19.86 -4.91 -5.56
CA ASP A 160 -19.80 -4.00 -6.71
C ASP A 160 -18.63 -2.99 -6.59
N PHE A 161 -18.46 -2.39 -5.41
CA PHE A 161 -17.34 -1.49 -5.14
C PHE A 161 -15.98 -2.20 -5.25
N LEU A 162 -15.87 -3.38 -4.66
CA LEU A 162 -14.62 -4.14 -4.68
C LEU A 162 -14.29 -4.70 -6.05
N GLY A 163 -15.29 -5.14 -6.82
CA GLY A 163 -15.09 -5.52 -8.22
C GLY A 163 -14.58 -4.35 -9.07
N PHE A 164 -15.03 -3.13 -8.78
CA PHE A 164 -14.54 -1.92 -9.46
C PHE A 164 -13.11 -1.56 -9.09
N VAL A 165 -12.79 -1.50 -7.78
CA VAL A 165 -11.41 -1.26 -7.30
C VAL A 165 -10.47 -2.35 -7.83
N ALA A 166 -10.95 -3.59 -7.83
CA ALA A 166 -10.25 -4.71 -8.41
C ALA A 166 -9.91 -4.48 -9.87
N ALA A 167 -10.90 -4.21 -10.72
CA ALA A 167 -10.68 -4.02 -12.16
C ALA A 167 -9.63 -2.94 -12.46
N ASP A 168 -9.59 -1.87 -11.68
CA ASP A 168 -8.61 -0.79 -11.84
C ASP A 168 -7.19 -1.22 -11.38
N VAL A 169 -7.10 -1.95 -10.27
CA VAL A 169 -5.84 -2.58 -9.83
C VAL A 169 -5.36 -3.67 -10.81
N LEU A 170 -6.27 -4.43 -11.43
CA LEU A 170 -5.99 -5.49 -12.41
C LEU A 170 -5.51 -4.96 -13.76
N GLY A 171 -5.99 -3.77 -14.15
CA GLY A 171 -5.58 -3.10 -15.38
C GLY A 171 -4.18 -2.50 -15.30
N SER A 172 -3.63 -2.39 -14.08
CA SER A 172 -2.25 -1.97 -13.82
C SER A 172 -1.31 -3.18 -13.87
N PRO A 173 -0.11 -3.08 -14.48
CA PRO A 173 0.85 -4.17 -14.54
C PRO A 173 1.51 -4.52 -13.17
N VAL A 174 1.02 -3.96 -12.07
CA VAL A 174 1.63 -4.03 -10.73
C VAL A 174 0.55 -4.38 -9.70
N LEU A 175 0.92 -5.20 -8.70
CA LEU A 175 0.16 -5.35 -7.45
C LEU A 175 -0.13 -3.95 -6.86
N GLY A 176 -1.39 -3.52 -6.88
CA GLY A 176 -1.80 -2.20 -6.42
C GLY A 176 -2.24 -2.21 -4.97
N LEU A 177 -1.64 -1.37 -4.14
CA LEU A 177 -2.22 -1.02 -2.86
C LEU A 177 -3.49 -0.22 -3.11
N ALA A 178 -4.65 -0.64 -2.61
CA ALA A 178 -5.87 0.16 -2.67
C ALA A 178 -6.12 0.82 -1.31
N LEU A 179 -6.02 2.14 -1.29
CA LEU A 179 -6.43 3.00 -0.20
C LEU A 179 -7.90 3.37 -0.41
N VAL A 180 -8.75 2.96 0.52
CA VAL A 180 -10.17 3.29 0.47
C VAL A 180 -10.46 4.41 1.47
N ILE A 181 -10.99 5.52 0.98
CA ILE A 181 -11.34 6.72 1.74
C ILE A 181 -12.86 6.97 1.70
N GLY A 182 -13.40 7.59 2.75
CA GLY A 182 -14.81 7.97 2.81
C GLY A 182 -15.66 7.15 3.78
N SER A 183 -16.72 7.77 4.27
CA SER A 183 -17.47 7.31 5.44
C SER A 183 -18.42 6.13 5.18
N GLU A 184 -18.86 5.94 3.93
CA GLU A 184 -19.83 4.89 3.58
C GLU A 184 -19.22 3.49 3.61
N LEU A 185 -17.94 3.36 3.31
CA LEU A 185 -17.28 2.06 3.21
C LEU A 185 -16.92 1.49 4.59
N GLY A 186 -16.74 2.36 5.60
CA GLY A 186 -16.67 1.95 7.00
C GLY A 186 -17.97 1.32 7.52
N LYS A 187 -19.13 1.68 6.96
CA LYS A 187 -20.44 1.11 7.34
C LYS A 187 -20.75 -0.20 6.61
N VAL A 188 -20.32 -0.31 5.35
CA VAL A 188 -20.64 -1.41 4.43
C VAL A 188 -19.85 -2.70 4.73
N THR A 189 -18.69 -2.59 5.37
CA THR A 189 -17.84 -3.74 5.71
C THR A 189 -18.24 -4.47 7.02
N GLY A 190 -19.23 -3.97 7.77
CA GLY A 190 -19.66 -4.55 9.06
C GLY A 190 -18.62 -4.43 10.18
N LEU A 191 -17.55 -3.69 9.91
CA LEU A 191 -16.37 -3.56 10.74
C LEU A 191 -16.51 -2.33 11.67
N LYS A 192 -16.61 -2.55 12.99
CA LYS A 192 -16.61 -1.46 13.99
C LYS A 192 -15.16 -1.02 14.27
N TRP A 193 -14.63 -0.05 13.53
CA TRP A 193 -13.31 0.54 13.84
C TRP A 193 -13.35 2.07 13.82
N GLY A 194 -12.49 2.68 14.63
CA GLY A 194 -12.53 4.09 15.00
C GLY A 194 -12.00 5.10 13.98
N ASP A 195 -11.81 4.74 12.71
CA ASP A 195 -11.35 5.68 11.66
C ASP A 195 -11.97 5.35 10.28
N PRO A 196 -12.29 6.34 9.42
CA PRO A 196 -13.09 6.19 8.19
C PRO A 196 -12.29 5.70 6.97
N THR A 197 -11.11 5.11 7.16
CA THR A 197 -10.18 4.74 6.08
C THR A 197 -9.80 3.26 6.17
N ILE A 198 -9.93 2.53 5.06
CA ILE A 198 -9.63 1.10 4.99
C ILE A 198 -8.43 0.89 4.06
N LEU A 199 -7.40 0.16 4.52
CA LEU A 199 -6.41 -0.39 3.61
C LEU A 199 -6.96 -1.68 3.02
N VAL A 200 -6.94 -1.77 1.71
CA VAL A 200 -7.22 -3.00 1.00
C VAL A 200 -5.99 -3.32 0.16
N GLY A 201 -5.26 -4.37 0.51
CA GLY A 201 -4.38 -5.02 -0.46
C GLY A 201 -5.27 -5.64 -1.55
N VAL A 202 -5.05 -5.33 -2.82
CA VAL A 202 -5.76 -6.01 -3.91
C VAL A 202 -4.73 -6.78 -4.71
N ALA A 203 -4.96 -8.08 -4.86
CA ALA A 203 -4.08 -8.94 -5.63
C ALA A 203 -4.89 -9.87 -6.53
N GLU A 204 -4.34 -10.12 -7.71
CA GLU A 204 -4.89 -11.03 -8.70
C GLU A 204 -4.02 -12.27 -8.81
N VAL A 205 -4.67 -13.43 -8.80
CA VAL A 205 -4.01 -14.69 -9.08
C VAL A 205 -4.92 -15.52 -9.98
N ALA A 206 -4.47 -15.77 -11.20
CA ALA A 206 -5.11 -16.70 -12.13
C ALA A 206 -6.61 -16.40 -12.40
N GLY A 207 -6.96 -15.12 -12.54
CA GLY A 207 -8.31 -14.63 -12.78
C GLY A 207 -9.13 -14.34 -11.52
N ILE A 208 -8.55 -14.56 -10.32
CA ILE A 208 -9.23 -14.35 -9.03
C ILE A 208 -8.69 -13.09 -8.37
N VAL A 209 -9.58 -12.18 -8.00
CA VAL A 209 -9.27 -10.96 -7.25
C VAL A 209 -9.47 -11.21 -5.77
N ALA A 210 -8.42 -10.97 -4.98
CA ALA A 210 -8.49 -10.98 -3.54
C ALA A 210 -8.22 -9.58 -2.97
N VAL A 211 -9.09 -9.18 -2.05
CA VAL A 211 -9.16 -7.88 -1.35
C VAL A 211 -8.85 -8.17 0.12
N PHE A 212 -7.78 -7.60 0.67
CA PHE A 212 -7.30 -7.85 2.04
C PHE A 212 -7.32 -6.58 2.88
N GLY A 213 -8.20 -6.54 3.87
CA GLY A 213 -8.05 -5.66 5.03
C GLY A 213 -7.76 -6.49 6.30
N PHE A 214 -7.16 -5.89 7.32
CA PHE A 214 -7.04 -6.54 8.63
C PHE A 214 -8.46 -6.72 9.21
N GLY A 215 -8.98 -7.95 9.20
CA GLY A 215 -10.27 -8.31 9.83
C GLY A 215 -11.50 -8.43 8.92
N ALA A 216 -11.44 -8.09 7.63
CA ALA A 216 -12.47 -8.49 6.66
C ALA A 216 -11.85 -8.82 5.29
N LEU A 217 -11.97 -10.10 4.92
CA LEU A 217 -11.94 -10.52 3.52
C LEU A 217 -13.34 -10.27 2.99
N VAL A 218 -13.46 -9.43 1.98
CA VAL A 218 -14.72 -9.36 1.24
C VAL A 218 -14.49 -9.98 -0.12
N PRO A 219 -15.24 -11.04 -0.48
CA PRO A 219 -15.12 -11.66 -1.79
C PRO A 219 -15.53 -10.64 -2.88
N ALA A 220 -14.59 -10.30 -3.76
CA ALA A 220 -14.93 -9.71 -5.05
C ALA A 220 -15.35 -10.87 -5.99
N ILE A 221 -16.47 -10.69 -6.68
CA ILE A 221 -17.22 -11.76 -7.38
C ILE A 221 -16.35 -12.51 -8.42
N GLY A 222 -16.41 -13.85 -8.38
CA GLY A 222 -15.91 -14.76 -9.42
C GLY A 222 -15.03 -15.89 -8.91
N VAL A 223 -15.64 -16.96 -8.38
CA VAL A 223 -15.00 -18.17 -7.81
C VAL A 223 -14.13 -17.87 -6.57
N ALA A 224 -14.77 -17.75 -5.42
CA ALA A 224 -14.11 -17.56 -4.14
C ALA A 224 -13.44 -18.86 -3.66
N VAL A 225 -12.12 -18.82 -3.45
CA VAL A 225 -11.50 -19.56 -2.35
C VAL A 225 -11.26 -18.54 -1.25
N ALA A 226 -12.15 -18.53 -0.25
CA ALA A 226 -11.91 -17.78 0.98
C ALA A 226 -10.75 -18.46 1.73
N ILE A 227 -9.55 -17.90 1.61
CA ILE A 227 -8.41 -18.32 2.42
C ILE A 227 -8.30 -17.30 3.53
N ALA A 228 -8.82 -17.62 4.71
CA ALA A 228 -8.47 -16.88 5.92
C ALA A 228 -6.95 -17.07 6.11
N PRO A 229 -6.14 -16.02 5.92
CA PRO A 229 -4.71 -16.18 6.04
C PRO A 229 -4.39 -16.52 7.49
N ASN A 230 -3.59 -17.56 7.70
CA ASN A 230 -3.08 -17.82 9.03
C ASN A 230 -2.21 -16.64 9.41
N HIS A 231 -2.37 -16.16 10.64
CA HIS A 231 -1.51 -15.11 11.17
C HIS A 231 -1.18 -15.40 12.63
N ARG A 232 0.02 -14.99 13.05
CA ARG A 232 0.49 -15.12 14.44
C ARG A 232 1.64 -14.17 14.72
N ARG A 233 1.88 -13.93 16.00
CA ARG A 233 3.13 -13.31 16.47
C ARG A 233 4.31 -14.28 16.29
N LEU A 234 5.52 -13.73 16.34
CA LEU A 234 6.75 -14.50 16.45
C LEU A 234 6.70 -15.40 17.70
N ASN A 235 7.13 -16.64 17.57
CA ASN A 235 7.33 -17.52 18.72
C ASN A 235 8.71 -17.28 19.38
N GLN A 236 8.97 -17.89 20.53
CA GLN A 236 10.20 -17.65 21.29
C GLN A 236 11.48 -18.08 20.55
N ASP A 237 11.43 -19.20 19.81
CA ASP A 237 12.59 -19.65 19.05
C ASP A 237 12.88 -18.73 17.86
N GLU A 238 11.84 -18.23 17.19
CA GLU A 238 11.96 -17.23 16.11
C GLU A 238 12.52 -15.90 16.62
N ILE A 239 12.07 -15.45 17.81
CA ILE A 239 12.62 -14.25 18.47
C ILE A 239 14.11 -14.47 18.76
N ARG A 240 14.45 -15.61 19.35
CA ARG A 240 15.84 -15.95 19.70
C ARG A 240 16.72 -16.06 18.46
N PHE A 241 16.22 -16.71 17.41
CA PHE A 241 16.89 -16.83 16.13
C PHE A 241 17.12 -15.46 15.48
N ALA A 242 16.11 -14.61 15.44
CA ALA A 242 16.21 -13.25 14.92
C ALA A 242 17.19 -12.39 15.75
N SER A 243 17.23 -12.55 17.07
CA SER A 243 18.16 -11.81 17.95
C SER A 243 19.63 -12.03 17.58
N ALA A 244 19.97 -13.17 16.95
CA ALA A 244 21.31 -13.43 16.44
C ALA A 244 21.76 -12.43 15.37
N VAL A 245 20.82 -11.84 14.64
CA VAL A 245 21.06 -10.82 13.62
C VAL A 245 20.77 -9.43 14.20
N PHE A 246 19.56 -9.25 14.74
CA PHE A 246 19.01 -7.94 15.09
C PHE A 246 19.36 -7.44 16.50
N GLY A 247 19.87 -8.30 17.39
CA GLY A 247 19.93 -8.00 18.81
C GLY A 247 18.55 -7.60 19.34
N ASP A 248 18.49 -6.53 20.13
CA ASP A 248 17.25 -6.02 20.75
C ASP A 248 16.54 -4.95 19.91
N THR A 249 16.92 -4.79 18.63
CA THR A 249 16.43 -3.67 17.81
C THR A 249 15.21 -3.99 16.95
N LEU A 250 14.90 -5.27 16.78
CA LEU A 250 13.75 -5.73 16.01
C LEU A 250 12.45 -5.36 16.75
N PRO A 251 11.42 -4.81 16.08
CA PRO A 251 10.16 -4.43 16.70
C PRO A 251 9.26 -5.67 16.94
N ILE A 252 9.70 -6.61 17.77
CA ILE A 252 9.08 -7.93 17.98
C ILE A 252 7.57 -7.82 18.24
N ASP A 253 7.17 -6.88 19.11
CA ASP A 253 5.77 -6.68 19.51
C ASP A 253 4.87 -6.14 18.39
N ARG A 254 5.46 -5.62 17.31
CA ARG A 254 4.73 -5.09 16.15
C ARG A 254 4.64 -6.13 15.03
N ILE A 255 5.45 -7.19 15.02
CA ILE A 255 5.53 -8.11 13.88
C ILE A 255 4.41 -9.16 13.93
N MET A 256 3.71 -9.31 12.81
CA MET A 256 2.69 -10.34 12.57
C MET A 256 3.07 -11.17 11.34
N LEU A 257 3.38 -12.45 11.55
CA LEU A 257 3.65 -13.39 10.46
C LEU A 257 2.35 -13.85 9.82
N THR A 258 2.35 -14.05 8.50
CA THR A 258 1.19 -14.58 7.78
C THR A 258 1.59 -15.40 6.54
N ASP A 259 0.72 -16.30 6.09
CA ASP A 259 0.93 -17.13 4.89
C ASP A 259 0.25 -16.60 3.62
N MET A 260 -0.75 -15.71 3.76
CA MET A 260 -1.64 -15.22 2.69
C MET A 260 -1.73 -16.14 1.47
N ALA A 261 -1.99 -17.43 1.73
CA ALA A 261 -1.68 -18.51 0.79
C ALA A 261 -2.51 -18.44 -0.51
N GLY A 262 -3.57 -17.64 -0.53
CA GLY A 262 -4.35 -17.34 -1.73
C GLY A 262 -3.71 -16.43 -2.77
N LEU A 263 -2.51 -15.87 -2.49
CA LEU A 263 -1.84 -14.88 -3.33
C LEU A 263 -0.70 -15.41 -4.20
N GLY A 264 -0.78 -16.68 -4.61
CA GLY A 264 0.26 -17.29 -5.44
C GLY A 264 1.59 -17.48 -4.70
N GLY A 265 1.58 -17.41 -3.37
CA GLY A 265 2.77 -17.64 -2.52
C GLY A 265 3.79 -16.51 -2.52
N ARG A 266 3.41 -15.31 -2.97
CA ARG A 266 4.23 -14.10 -2.94
C ARG A 266 4.58 -13.69 -1.51
N ARG A 267 5.74 -13.04 -1.32
CA ARG A 267 6.24 -12.58 -0.01
C ARG A 267 6.26 -11.07 0.01
N PHE A 268 5.98 -10.47 1.16
CA PHE A 268 6.05 -9.02 1.33
C PHE A 268 6.04 -8.66 2.82
N THR A 269 6.52 -7.46 3.12
CA THR A 269 6.50 -6.90 4.48
C THR A 269 5.93 -5.47 4.46
N PHE A 270 4.98 -5.14 5.35
CA PHE A 270 4.22 -3.89 5.26
C PHE A 270 3.73 -3.36 6.62
N PRO A 271 3.72 -2.02 6.87
CA PRO A 271 3.14 -1.44 8.09
C PRO A 271 1.61 -1.48 8.10
N ASN A 272 1.00 -1.85 9.22
CA ASN A 272 -0.43 -1.83 9.45
C ASN A 272 -0.89 -0.51 10.10
N VAL A 273 -2.19 -0.21 10.02
CA VAL A 273 -2.83 1.02 10.52
C VAL A 273 -2.80 1.14 12.05
N ASP A 274 -2.78 0.02 12.76
CA ASP A 274 -2.68 -0.05 14.22
C ASP A 274 -1.22 0.02 14.72
N GLY A 275 -0.27 0.18 13.81
CA GLY A 275 1.15 0.20 14.10
C GLY A 275 1.82 -1.17 14.03
N ASP A 276 1.10 -2.27 13.83
CA ASP A 276 1.70 -3.57 13.56
C ASP A 276 2.44 -3.57 12.21
N ILE A 277 3.20 -4.63 11.93
CA ILE A 277 3.98 -4.85 10.71
C ILE A 277 3.66 -6.27 10.26
N LEU A 278 2.96 -6.38 9.14
CA LEU A 278 2.67 -7.66 8.51
C LEU A 278 3.90 -8.16 7.76
N VAL A 279 4.25 -9.41 8.00
CA VAL A 279 5.34 -10.14 7.33
C VAL A 279 4.73 -11.37 6.68
N ASN A 280 4.46 -11.30 5.39
CA ASN A 280 3.92 -12.40 4.61
C ASN A 280 5.05 -13.28 4.08
N LEU A 281 5.08 -14.52 4.55
CA LEU A 281 6.13 -15.49 4.24
C LEU A 281 5.72 -16.47 3.14
N GLY A 282 4.46 -16.42 2.68
CA GLY A 282 3.94 -17.37 1.71
C GLY A 282 4.15 -18.82 2.19
N PRO A 283 4.72 -19.71 1.35
CA PRO A 283 4.98 -21.10 1.74
C PRO A 283 5.90 -21.26 2.96
N ALA A 284 6.75 -20.27 3.26
CA ALA A 284 7.68 -20.33 4.40
C ALA A 284 6.99 -20.17 5.75
N TYR A 285 5.72 -19.73 5.79
CA TYR A 285 5.00 -19.57 7.04
C TYR A 285 4.82 -20.89 7.82
N SER A 286 4.59 -22.00 7.11
CA SER A 286 4.18 -23.29 7.72
C SER A 286 4.85 -24.53 7.14
N ASN A 287 5.68 -24.41 6.10
CA ASN A 287 6.32 -25.58 5.49
C ASN A 287 7.79 -25.32 5.13
N PRO A 288 8.77 -25.79 5.93
CA PRO A 288 8.61 -26.45 7.24
C PRO A 288 8.20 -25.48 8.36
N ASP A 289 8.77 -24.28 8.38
CA ASP A 289 8.47 -23.12 9.23
C ASP A 289 9.41 -21.97 8.80
N PRO A 290 9.25 -20.74 9.32
CA PRO A 290 10.06 -19.59 8.90
C PRO A 290 11.57 -19.79 9.06
N MET A 291 12.02 -20.44 10.14
CA MET A 291 13.45 -20.61 10.42
C MET A 291 14.07 -21.72 9.57
N HIS A 292 13.31 -22.77 9.24
CA HIS A 292 13.83 -23.92 8.51
C HIS A 292 13.51 -23.89 7.02
N TYR A 293 12.79 -22.86 6.55
CA TYR A 293 12.51 -22.70 5.12
C TYR A 293 13.77 -22.45 4.32
N THR A 294 13.89 -23.17 3.20
CA THR A 294 14.90 -22.96 2.17
C THR A 294 14.22 -22.88 0.81
N GLN A 295 14.81 -22.10 -0.08
CA GLN A 295 14.41 -22.09 -1.48
C GLN A 295 15.65 -22.16 -2.37
N GLY A 296 15.81 -23.29 -3.06
CA GLY A 296 16.83 -23.46 -4.08
C GLY A 296 16.51 -22.64 -5.35
N ASN A 297 17.56 -22.07 -5.96
CA ASN A 297 17.61 -21.37 -7.26
C ASN A 297 16.26 -20.93 -7.83
N TYR A 298 15.79 -19.76 -7.41
CA TYR A 298 14.92 -18.95 -8.26
C TYR A 298 15.70 -18.54 -9.51
N PRO A 299 15.07 -18.46 -10.71
CA PRO A 299 15.77 -18.08 -11.93
C PRO A 299 16.54 -16.78 -11.71
N ILE A 300 17.78 -16.77 -12.17
CA ILE A 300 18.68 -15.62 -12.10
C ILE A 300 18.01 -14.46 -12.85
N ILE A 301 17.44 -13.50 -12.15
CA ILE A 301 17.09 -12.22 -12.74
C ILE A 301 18.37 -11.39 -12.72
N GLN A 302 18.96 -11.18 -13.90
CA GLN A 302 20.12 -10.28 -14.11
C GLN A 302 21.34 -10.54 -13.20
N GLY A 303 21.83 -11.79 -13.16
CA GLY A 303 23.13 -12.13 -12.57
C GLY A 303 23.19 -12.19 -11.04
N THR A 304 22.06 -12.07 -10.32
CA THR A 304 22.02 -12.16 -8.85
C THR A 304 21.36 -13.47 -8.44
N PRO A 305 21.92 -14.26 -7.49
CA PRO A 305 21.30 -15.51 -7.06
C PRO A 305 19.95 -15.21 -6.39
N GLY A 306 18.84 -15.48 -7.08
CA GLY A 306 17.49 -15.19 -6.56
C GLY A 306 16.99 -16.17 -5.50
N GLY A 307 17.84 -17.07 -5.00
CA GLY A 307 17.47 -18.14 -4.07
C GLY A 307 17.87 -17.84 -2.61
N TYR A 308 17.20 -18.54 -1.71
CA TYR A 308 17.47 -18.55 -0.26
C TYR A 308 17.94 -19.96 0.14
N PRO A 309 19.17 -20.36 -0.23
CA PRO A 309 19.64 -21.74 -0.05
C PRO A 309 19.91 -22.12 1.41
N THR A 310 20.06 -21.13 2.29
CA THR A 310 20.28 -21.36 3.73
C THR A 310 18.97 -21.27 4.50
N GLN A 311 18.76 -22.21 5.42
CA GLN A 311 17.57 -22.27 6.29
C GLN A 311 17.38 -20.95 7.02
N GLY A 312 16.22 -20.34 6.84
CA GLY A 312 15.82 -19.10 7.52
C GLY A 312 16.33 -17.82 6.87
N GLN A 313 17.05 -17.93 5.74
CA GLN A 313 17.59 -16.75 5.05
C GLN A 313 16.47 -15.82 4.54
N LEU A 314 15.40 -16.38 3.97
CA LEU A 314 14.22 -15.60 3.58
C LEU A 314 13.57 -14.92 4.78
N PHE A 315 13.46 -15.64 5.90
CA PHE A 315 12.84 -15.09 7.09
C PHE A 315 13.64 -13.89 7.63
N ILE A 316 14.98 -13.99 7.65
CA ILE A 316 15.85 -12.87 7.98
C ILE A 316 15.68 -11.70 7.00
N HIS A 317 15.58 -11.97 5.69
CA HIS A 317 15.34 -10.93 4.68
C HIS A 317 14.08 -10.11 4.98
N GLU A 318 12.94 -10.76 5.20
CA GLU A 318 11.68 -10.08 5.50
C GLU A 318 11.72 -9.35 6.86
N LEU A 319 12.42 -9.90 7.85
CA LEU A 319 12.63 -9.21 9.13
C LEU A 319 13.50 -7.95 8.99
N VAL A 320 14.38 -7.87 7.99
CA VAL A 320 15.10 -6.61 7.70
C VAL A 320 14.12 -5.54 7.25
N HIS A 321 13.12 -5.88 6.43
CA HIS A 321 12.07 -4.93 6.05
C HIS A 321 11.23 -4.50 7.24
N ALA A 322 10.89 -5.43 8.14
CA ALA A 322 10.20 -5.07 9.38
C ALA A 322 11.04 -4.12 10.26
N TRP A 323 12.35 -4.36 10.35
CA TRP A 323 13.28 -3.46 11.04
C TRP A 323 13.35 -2.09 10.35
N GLN A 324 13.45 -2.04 9.02
CA GLN A 324 13.46 -0.79 8.25
C GLN A 324 12.16 -0.02 8.46
N ILE A 325 11.01 -0.71 8.52
CA ILE A 325 9.72 -0.10 8.82
C ILE A 325 9.66 0.55 10.19
N ALA A 326 10.26 -0.08 11.20
CA ALA A 326 10.25 0.48 12.54
C ALA A 326 11.28 1.60 12.76
N ASN A 327 12.35 1.66 11.96
CA ASN A 327 13.49 2.55 12.21
C ASN A 327 13.69 3.64 11.14
N SER A 328 12.89 3.65 10.08
CA SER A 328 12.91 4.70 9.05
C SER A 328 11.51 5.29 8.84
N TRP A 329 11.44 6.53 8.33
CA TRP A 329 10.17 7.09 7.84
C TRP A 329 9.81 6.34 6.56
N PHE A 330 8.61 5.77 6.49
CA PHE A 330 8.18 4.95 5.36
C PHE A 330 8.36 5.66 4.03
N VAL A 331 9.04 4.99 3.09
CA VAL A 331 9.17 5.45 1.70
C VAL A 331 8.38 4.48 0.82
N PRO A 332 7.45 4.94 -0.03
CA PRO A 332 6.62 4.14 -0.95
C PRO A 332 7.26 2.96 -1.71
N GLY A 333 8.58 2.94 -1.88
CA GLY A 333 9.32 1.81 -2.45
C GLY A 333 9.55 0.60 -1.53
N TRP A 334 8.80 0.46 -0.44
CA TRP A 334 8.94 -0.59 0.59
C TRP A 334 8.02 -1.81 0.38
N ILE A 335 7.27 -1.86 -0.72
CA ILE A 335 6.52 -3.06 -1.10
C ILE A 335 7.50 -4.03 -1.75
N CYS A 336 7.96 -5.00 -0.96
CA CYS A 336 8.86 -6.06 -1.42
C CYS A 336 8.05 -7.11 -2.17
N ASP A 337 8.22 -7.17 -3.50
CA ASP A 337 8.20 -8.40 -4.29
C ASP A 337 8.87 -8.12 -5.66
N GLY A 338 9.20 -9.17 -6.43
CA GLY A 338 9.95 -9.14 -7.70
C GLY A 338 9.44 -8.21 -8.82
N ALA A 339 8.36 -7.45 -8.61
CA ALA A 339 7.89 -6.39 -9.50
C ALA A 339 8.89 -5.21 -9.61
N SER A 340 9.62 -4.88 -8.53
CA SER A 340 10.64 -3.81 -8.56
C SER A 340 11.80 -4.16 -9.50
N ALA A 341 12.18 -5.44 -9.57
CA ALA A 341 13.22 -5.97 -10.46
C ALA A 341 12.77 -6.04 -11.92
N GLN A 342 11.47 -6.26 -12.18
CA GLN A 342 10.91 -6.31 -13.53
C GLN A 342 10.68 -4.92 -14.15
N MET A 343 10.35 -3.91 -13.34
CA MET A 343 9.97 -2.58 -13.84
C MET A 343 11.14 -1.65 -14.16
N GLN A 344 12.31 -1.81 -13.52
CA GLN A 344 13.42 -0.86 -13.70
C GLN A 344 14.56 -1.38 -14.58
N GLY A 345 14.53 -2.66 -15.00
CA GLY A 345 15.66 -3.27 -15.71
C GLY A 345 16.98 -3.22 -14.94
N ARG A 346 16.92 -2.99 -13.62
CA ARG A 346 18.06 -2.90 -12.70
C ARG A 346 17.95 -4.04 -11.69
N SER A 347 19.05 -4.72 -11.43
CA SER A 347 19.11 -5.67 -10.32
C SER A 347 18.96 -4.91 -8.99
N THR A 348 17.80 -5.03 -8.37
CA THR A 348 17.47 -4.41 -7.08
C THR A 348 18.24 -5.03 -5.91
N TYR A 349 18.82 -6.22 -6.11
CA TYR A 349 19.61 -6.97 -5.13
C TYR A 349 21.13 -6.73 -5.24
N GLN A 350 21.58 -5.94 -6.22
CA GLN A 350 23.00 -5.61 -6.38
C GLN A 350 23.41 -4.50 -5.41
N TYR A 351 24.41 -4.80 -4.60
CA TYR A 351 25.12 -3.83 -3.78
C TYR A 351 26.61 -3.80 -4.14
N GLY A 352 27.21 -2.61 -4.05
CA GLY A 352 28.65 -2.41 -4.26
C GLY A 352 29.50 -2.92 -3.10
N PRO A 353 30.84 -2.77 -3.16
CA PRO A 353 31.73 -3.17 -2.08
C PRO A 353 31.37 -2.50 -0.75
N ALA A 354 31.69 -3.16 0.36
CA ALA A 354 31.59 -2.56 1.70
C ALA A 354 32.41 -1.26 1.78
N GLY A 355 31.91 -0.26 2.52
CA GLY A 355 32.54 1.06 2.65
C GLY A 355 31.55 2.24 2.74
N PRO A 356 30.57 2.36 1.82
CA PRO A 356 29.53 3.38 1.90
C PRO A 356 28.70 3.26 3.19
N SER A 357 28.10 4.35 3.68
CA SER A 357 27.17 4.25 4.83
C SER A 357 25.93 3.43 4.45
N TYR A 358 25.31 2.77 5.42
CA TYR A 358 24.19 1.86 5.18
C TYR A 358 23.04 2.54 4.44
N LYS A 359 22.65 3.77 4.84
CA LYS A 359 21.68 4.61 4.12
C LYS A 359 22.02 4.86 2.64
N ASN A 360 23.30 4.91 2.29
CA ASN A 360 23.77 5.15 0.92
C ASN A 360 24.06 3.85 0.15
N MET A 361 23.87 2.68 0.76
CA MET A 361 24.01 1.40 0.08
C MET A 361 22.77 1.07 -0.74
N GLY A 362 22.81 1.38 -2.03
CA GLY A 362 21.87 0.86 -3.02
C GLY A 362 20.38 1.07 -2.67
N SER A 363 19.55 0.14 -3.13
CA SER A 363 18.11 0.12 -2.85
C SER A 363 17.82 -0.41 -1.43
N ILE A 364 16.56 -0.40 -1.02
CA ILE A 364 16.14 -1.05 0.23
C ILE A 364 16.30 -2.58 0.19
N GLU A 365 16.02 -3.19 -0.96
CA GLU A 365 16.27 -4.60 -1.25
C GLU A 365 17.76 -4.94 -1.17
N ALA A 366 18.63 -4.06 -1.66
CA ALA A 366 20.08 -4.24 -1.58
C ALA A 366 20.56 -4.24 -0.11
N ARG A 367 19.96 -3.40 0.74
CA ARG A 367 20.21 -3.38 2.18
C ARG A 367 19.72 -4.63 2.91
N ALA A 368 18.58 -5.19 2.50
CA ALA A 368 18.11 -6.48 3.00
C ALA A 368 19.00 -7.63 2.52
N ALA A 369 19.40 -7.61 1.24
CA ALA A 369 20.29 -8.57 0.62
C ALA A 369 21.65 -8.65 1.32
N ILE A 370 22.23 -7.53 1.75
CA ILE A 370 23.48 -7.52 2.52
C ILE A 370 23.36 -8.37 3.79
N VAL A 371 22.27 -8.19 4.53
CA VAL A 371 22.05 -8.86 5.82
C VAL A 371 21.70 -10.33 5.59
N ASP A 372 20.79 -10.64 4.67
CA ASP A 372 20.41 -12.02 4.41
C ASP A 372 21.54 -12.83 3.77
N GLN A 373 22.39 -12.24 2.92
CA GLN A 373 23.48 -12.97 2.28
C GLN A 373 24.64 -13.19 3.25
N TRP A 374 24.91 -12.24 4.14
CA TRP A 374 25.81 -12.47 5.28
C TRP A 374 25.29 -13.62 6.16
N PHE A 375 24.00 -13.58 6.54
CA PHE A 375 23.38 -14.66 7.29
C PHE A 375 23.48 -15.99 6.54
N GLY A 376 23.13 -16.02 5.25
CA GLY A 376 23.14 -17.22 4.42
C GLY A 376 24.53 -17.82 4.25
N LYS A 377 25.57 -16.99 4.18
CA LYS A 377 26.96 -17.41 4.10
C LYS A 377 27.44 -18.07 5.39
N TYR A 378 27.12 -17.48 6.54
CA TYR A 378 27.72 -17.89 7.82
C TYR A 378 26.85 -18.86 8.65
N ALA A 379 25.52 -18.79 8.55
CA ALA A 379 24.60 -19.73 9.19
C ALA A 379 24.41 -21.04 8.40
N LYS A 380 25.13 -21.25 7.29
CA LYS A 380 24.93 -22.42 6.44
C LYS A 380 25.04 -23.74 7.22
N GLY A 381 24.03 -24.59 7.06
CA GLY A 381 23.96 -25.91 7.67
C GLY A 381 23.88 -25.87 9.20
N TRP A 382 23.23 -24.86 9.77
CA TRP A 382 22.95 -24.82 11.20
C TRP A 382 22.00 -25.96 11.60
N THR A 383 22.12 -26.43 12.84
CA THR A 383 21.37 -27.61 13.35
C THR A 383 20.50 -27.33 14.58
N SER A 384 20.76 -26.21 15.26
CA SER A 384 19.94 -25.66 16.34
C SER A 384 20.08 -24.13 16.38
N VAL A 385 19.16 -23.44 17.06
CA VAL A 385 19.26 -21.98 17.25
C VAL A 385 20.60 -21.59 17.90
N ASP A 386 21.09 -22.39 18.84
CA ASP A 386 22.41 -22.22 19.47
C ASP A 386 23.57 -22.34 18.46
N ASP A 387 23.50 -23.32 17.56
CA ASP A 387 24.49 -23.50 16.50
C ASP A 387 24.46 -22.33 15.50
N ALA A 388 23.27 -21.85 15.12
CA ALA A 388 23.12 -20.67 14.27
C ALA A 388 23.76 -19.43 14.93
N ILE A 389 23.46 -19.18 16.22
CA ILE A 389 24.06 -18.10 17.01
C ILE A 389 25.59 -18.25 17.08
N ALA A 390 26.10 -19.44 17.36
CA ALA A 390 27.54 -19.69 17.46
C ALA A 390 28.26 -19.43 16.13
N LYS A 391 27.68 -19.89 15.01
CA LYS A 391 28.21 -19.67 13.66
C LYS A 391 28.25 -18.18 13.29
N LEU A 392 27.17 -17.44 13.57
CA LEU A 392 27.05 -16.01 13.28
C LEU A 392 27.96 -15.14 14.16
N ASN A 393 28.39 -15.65 15.32
CA ASN A 393 29.38 -15.00 16.19
C ASN A 393 30.81 -15.50 15.97
N SER A 394 31.04 -16.36 14.96
CA SER A 394 32.38 -16.85 14.66
C SER A 394 33.32 -15.72 14.21
N PRO A 395 34.64 -15.85 14.39
CA PRO A 395 35.61 -14.88 13.87
C PRO A 395 35.46 -14.64 12.36
N ALA A 396 35.09 -15.67 11.59
CA ALA A 396 34.88 -15.53 10.15
C ALA A 396 33.64 -14.69 9.81
N ALA A 397 32.56 -14.81 10.59
CA ALA A 397 31.33 -14.04 10.40
C ALA A 397 31.50 -12.58 10.82
N THR A 398 32.18 -12.35 11.94
CA THR A 398 32.40 -11.02 12.53
C THR A 398 33.51 -10.21 11.86
N SER A 399 34.41 -10.87 11.11
CA SER A 399 35.42 -10.20 10.28
C SER A 399 34.98 -9.96 8.84
N ASP A 400 33.75 -10.36 8.46
CA ASP A 400 33.22 -10.04 7.13
C ASP A 400 33.09 -8.52 6.98
N PRO A 401 33.57 -7.91 5.87
CA PRO A 401 33.44 -6.47 5.67
C PRO A 401 32.01 -5.93 5.75
N TYR A 402 31.00 -6.74 5.40
CA TYR A 402 29.58 -6.36 5.50
C TYR A 402 29.01 -6.50 6.91
N PHE A 403 29.70 -7.22 7.81
CA PHE A 403 29.28 -7.34 9.21
C PHE A 403 29.19 -5.98 9.91
N THR A 404 29.95 -4.98 9.45
CA THR A 404 29.84 -3.61 9.97
C THR A 404 28.42 -3.05 9.89
N TYR A 405 27.63 -3.43 8.88
CA TYR A 405 26.24 -2.97 8.74
C TYR A 405 25.31 -3.68 9.73
N ILE A 406 25.56 -4.96 10.00
CA ILE A 406 24.81 -5.69 11.03
C ILE A 406 25.17 -5.14 12.42
N ALA A 407 26.47 -5.00 12.71
CA ALA A 407 26.96 -4.56 14.00
C ALA A 407 26.58 -3.11 14.32
N ASN A 408 26.75 -2.20 13.36
CA ASN A 408 26.61 -0.77 13.63
C ASN A 408 25.24 -0.21 13.24
N ASN A 409 24.60 -0.75 12.20
CA ASN A 409 23.32 -0.22 11.73
C ASN A 409 22.16 -1.02 12.30
N ILE A 410 22.10 -2.32 11.99
CA ILE A 410 21.01 -3.18 12.44
C ILE A 410 20.96 -3.24 13.97
N ARG A 411 22.05 -3.62 14.64
CA ARG A 411 22.08 -3.83 16.09
C ARG A 411 22.13 -2.54 16.94
N LEU A 412 22.44 -1.38 16.37
CA LEU A 412 22.50 -0.10 17.11
C LEU A 412 21.50 0.97 16.62
N LYS A 413 20.61 0.65 15.67
CA LYS A 413 19.65 1.60 15.09
C LYS A 413 20.29 2.84 14.48
N GLN A 414 21.44 2.68 13.83
CA GLN A 414 22.12 3.79 13.12
C GLN A 414 21.77 3.73 11.63
N GLU A 415 21.37 4.85 11.03
CA GLU A 415 21.14 4.95 9.57
C GLU A 415 22.41 5.20 8.76
#